data_AF-A0A182EPV0-F1
#
_entry.id   AF-A0A182EPV0-F1
#
_cell.length_a   1.000
_cell.length_b   1.000
_cell.length_c   1.000
_cell.angle_alpha   90.00
_cell.angle_beta   90.00
_cell.angle_gamma   90.00
#
_symmetry.space_group_name_H-M   'P 1'
#
loop_
_entity.id
_entity.type
_entity.pdbx_description
1 polymer ?
#
loop_
_entity_poly.entity_id
_entity_poly.type
_entity_poly.pdbx_seq_one_letter_code
_entity_poly.pdbx_strand_id
1 'polypeptide(L)'
;MTVPYNLDVSTSRPWTLFKLLFRWRGSIWKSVTLELLVWMVLFAVISVTYRVALTNEQISIALMTAAYVKGSDDRTRMLRRNIIRYCVLSQALVFRDISMRVRKRFPTIEALVAAGIIFF
;
A
#
# COMPACT_ATOMS: atom_id res chain seq x y z
N MET A 1 0.98 24.62 26.04
CA MET A 1 0.96 26.10 26.13
C MET A 1 0.31 26.65 24.88
N THR A 2 -0.64 27.57 25.02
CA THR A 2 -1.28 28.25 23.88
C THR A 2 -0.34 29.31 23.33
N VAL A 3 -0.15 29.33 22.00
CA VAL A 3 0.67 30.35 21.33
C VAL A 3 -0.28 31.43 20.82
N PRO A 4 -0.16 32.71 21.23
CA PRO A 4 -1.04 33.76 20.74
C PRO A 4 -0.73 34.09 19.27
N TYR A 5 -1.76 34.08 18.41
CA TYR A 5 -1.66 34.39 16.98
C TYR A 5 -2.67 35.47 16.51
N ASN A 6 -3.52 35.98 17.41
CA ASN A 6 -4.59 36.94 17.10
C ASN A 6 -4.08 38.23 16.44
N LEU A 7 -2.90 38.70 16.84
CA LEU A 7 -2.30 39.92 16.29
C LEU A 7 -1.82 39.73 14.85
N ASP A 8 -1.35 38.53 14.50
CA ASP A 8 -0.85 38.20 13.15
C ASP A 8 -1.98 38.02 12.13
N VAL A 9 -3.18 37.67 12.60
CA VAL A 9 -4.39 37.46 11.78
C VAL A 9 -5.31 38.69 11.76
N SER A 10 -4.92 39.78 12.43
CA SER A 10 -5.69 41.02 12.49
C SER A 10 -5.82 41.75 11.14
N THR A 11 -5.04 41.35 10.12
CA THR A 11 -5.09 41.94 8.78
C THR A 11 -5.50 40.89 7.74
N SER A 12 -6.44 41.25 6.87
CA SER A 12 -7.05 40.39 5.83
C SER A 12 -6.20 40.25 4.56
N ARG A 13 -4.87 40.28 4.69
CA ARG A 13 -3.97 40.11 3.55
C ARG A 13 -3.83 38.62 3.21
N PRO A 14 -3.90 38.20 1.94
CA PRO A 14 -3.81 36.77 1.56
C PRO A 14 -2.48 36.10 1.98
N TRP A 15 -1.41 36.88 2.18
CA TRP A 15 -0.09 36.39 2.59
C TRP A 15 0.01 36.00 4.07
N THR A 16 -0.94 36.43 4.92
CA THR A 16 -0.90 36.12 6.36
C THR A 16 -1.07 34.64 6.65
N LEU A 17 -1.89 33.94 5.84
CA LEU A 17 -2.11 32.50 5.95
C LEU A 17 -0.84 31.70 5.63
N PHE A 18 -0.15 32.04 4.53
CA PHE A 18 1.12 31.41 4.17
C PHE A 18 2.19 31.63 5.25
N LYS A 19 2.25 32.84 5.81
CA LYS A 19 3.14 33.16 6.93
C LYS A 19 2.83 32.34 8.18
N LEU A 20 1.55 32.07 8.46
CA LEU A 20 1.12 31.24 9.59
C LEU A 20 1.47 29.77 9.38
N LEU A 21 1.29 29.26 8.16
CA LEU A 21 1.58 27.86 7.79
C LEU A 21 3.06 27.52 7.99
N PHE A 22 3.97 28.42 7.63
CA PHE A 22 5.41 28.22 7.78
C PHE A 22 5.97 28.70 9.13
N ARG A 23 5.12 29.10 10.08
CA ARG A 23 5.54 29.40 11.45
C ARG A 23 6.11 28.13 12.08
N TRP A 24 7.18 28.22 12.88
CA TRP A 24 7.78 27.05 13.56
C TRP A 24 7.20 26.80 14.97
N ARG A 25 7.09 27.85 15.79
CA ARG A 25 6.66 27.71 17.20
C ARG A 25 5.16 27.41 17.30
N GLY A 26 4.79 26.25 17.84
CA GLY A 26 3.39 25.83 17.99
C GLY A 26 2.73 25.37 16.69
N SER A 27 3.53 25.08 15.66
CA SER A 27 3.04 24.68 14.34
C SER A 27 2.94 23.17 14.19
N ILE A 28 2.07 22.76 13.26
CA ILE A 28 1.89 21.36 12.84
C ILE A 28 3.22 20.76 12.40
N TRP A 29 4.06 21.54 11.70
CA TRP A 29 5.38 21.08 11.27
C TRP A 29 6.20 20.56 12.45
N LYS A 30 6.27 21.29 13.57
CA LYS A 30 7.03 20.86 14.74
C LYS A 30 6.48 19.56 15.36
N SER A 31 5.16 19.35 15.31
CA SER A 31 4.52 18.14 15.83
C SER A 31 4.74 16.94 14.93
N VAL A 32 4.65 17.14 13.61
CA VAL A 32 4.62 16.07 12.61
C VAL A 32 6.01 15.74 12.06
N THR A 33 7.03 16.59 12.28
CA THR A 33 8.38 16.40 11.69
C THR A 33 8.96 15.02 12.00
N LEU A 34 8.80 14.51 13.23
CA LEU A 34 9.35 13.20 13.61
C LEU A 34 8.61 12.07 12.88
N GLU A 35 7.28 12.09 12.91
CA GLU A 35 6.45 11.09 12.21
C GLU A 35 6.72 11.09 10.70
N LEU A 36 6.83 12.29 10.09
CA LEU A 36 7.16 12.46 8.68
C LEU A 36 8.56 11.94 8.37
N LEU A 37 9.56 12.22 9.22
CA LEU A 37 10.92 11.74 9.02
C LEU A 37 10.95 10.20 9.09
N VAL A 38 10.30 9.60 10.08
CA VAL A 38 10.17 8.14 10.18
C VAL A 38 9.50 7.56 8.93
N TRP A 39 8.40 8.17 8.48
CA TRP A 39 7.69 7.75 7.28
C TRP A 39 8.58 7.86 6.03
N MET A 40 9.31 8.96 5.87
CA MET A 40 10.23 9.18 4.75
C MET A 40 11.39 8.18 4.76
N VAL A 41 11.95 7.86 5.93
CA VAL A 41 13.01 6.85 6.06
C VAL A 41 12.47 5.47 5.69
N LEU A 42 11.33 5.06 6.25
CA LEU A 42 10.72 3.77 5.92
C LEU A 42 10.38 3.67 4.42
N PHE A 43 9.79 4.72 3.86
CA PHE A 43 9.48 4.78 2.43
C PHE A 43 10.75 4.71 1.57
N ALA A 44 11.81 5.43 1.94
CA ALA A 44 13.08 5.38 1.24
C ALA A 44 13.73 4.00 1.32
N VAL A 45 13.71 3.34 2.48
CA VAL A 45 14.21 1.97 2.66
C VAL A 45 13.46 1.00 1.76
N ILE A 46 12.12 1.06 1.75
CA ILE A 46 11.29 0.23 0.87
C ILE A 46 11.61 0.53 -0.61
N SER A 47 11.72 1.81 -0.98
CA SER A 47 12.00 2.23 -2.35
C SER A 47 13.37 1.76 -2.85
N VAL A 48 14.41 1.87 -2.02
CA VAL A 48 15.78 1.42 -2.35
C VAL A 48 15.82 -0.11 -2.43
N THR A 49 15.19 -0.80 -1.48
CA THR A 49 15.11 -2.27 -1.50
C THR A 49 14.41 -2.75 -2.78
N TYR A 50 13.30 -2.12 -3.15
CA TYR A 50 12.59 -2.41 -4.39
C TYR A 50 13.43 -2.13 -5.64
N ARG A 51 14.23 -1.06 -5.67
CA ARG A 51 15.04 -0.67 -6.84
C ARG A 51 16.33 -1.45 -6.99
N VAL A 52 16.97 -1.86 -5.90
CA VAL A 52 18.34 -2.39 -5.92
C VAL A 52 18.41 -3.86 -5.55
N ALA A 53 17.59 -4.33 -4.61
CA ALA A 53 17.67 -5.70 -4.10
C ALA A 53 16.70 -6.66 -4.80
N LEU A 54 15.55 -6.16 -5.24
CA LEU A 54 14.52 -6.99 -5.85
C LEU A 54 14.78 -7.11 -7.36
N THR A 55 15.32 -8.25 -7.79
CA THR A 55 15.47 -8.53 -9.23
C THR A 55 14.10 -8.64 -9.89
N ASN A 56 13.98 -8.31 -11.19
CA ASN A 56 12.70 -8.34 -11.91
C ASN A 56 11.97 -9.69 -11.82
N GLU A 57 12.72 -10.78 -11.59
CA GLU A 57 12.16 -12.10 -11.36
C GLU A 57 11.51 -12.25 -9.97
N GLN A 58 12.06 -11.65 -8.93
CA GLN A 58 11.54 -11.76 -7.56
C GLN A 58 10.26 -10.96 -7.31
N ILE A 59 9.95 -9.98 -8.18
CA ILE A 59 8.70 -9.21 -8.12
C ILE A 59 7.49 -10.11 -8.42
N SER A 60 7.67 -11.14 -9.24
CA SER A 60 6.61 -12.09 -9.52
C SER A 60 6.53 -13.13 -8.42
N ILE A 61 5.45 -13.10 -7.64
CA ILE A 61 5.12 -14.12 -6.63
C ILE A 61 5.19 -15.54 -7.24
N ALA A 62 4.88 -15.68 -8.53
CA ALA A 62 4.98 -16.95 -9.24
C ALA A 62 6.42 -17.45 -9.39
N LEU A 63 7.37 -16.57 -9.69
CA LEU A 63 8.79 -16.90 -9.82
C LEU A 63 9.42 -17.21 -8.46
N MET A 64 9.07 -16.45 -7.42
CA MET A 64 9.45 -16.77 -6.03
C MET A 64 8.95 -18.16 -5.62
N THR A 65 7.67 -18.46 -5.91
CA THR A 65 7.06 -19.76 -5.61
C THR A 65 7.77 -20.89 -6.38
N ALA A 66 8.15 -20.66 -7.64
CA ALA A 66 8.90 -21.62 -8.44
C ALA A 66 10.33 -21.84 -7.93
N ALA A 67 11.00 -20.80 -7.44
CA ALA A 67 12.37 -20.86 -6.93
C ALA A 67 12.47 -21.57 -5.57
N TYR A 68 11.54 -21.29 -4.65
CA TYR A 68 11.55 -21.87 -3.30
C TYR A 68 10.96 -23.29 -3.25
N VAL A 69 9.89 -23.57 -4.00
CA VAL A 69 9.25 -24.87 -4.01
C VAL A 69 9.88 -25.74 -5.10
N LYS A 70 10.95 -26.46 -4.76
CA LYS A 70 11.68 -27.35 -5.67
C LYS A 70 11.01 -28.72 -5.78
N GLY A 71 11.06 -29.33 -6.98
CA GLY A 71 10.53 -30.67 -7.26
C GLY A 71 9.75 -30.75 -8.57
N SER A 72 9.86 -31.89 -9.26
CA SER A 72 9.21 -32.17 -10.55
C SER A 72 7.90 -32.95 -10.43
N ASP A 73 7.55 -33.43 -9.24
CA ASP A 73 6.37 -34.27 -9.03
C ASP A 73 5.07 -33.50 -9.24
N ASP A 74 4.01 -34.24 -9.60
CA ASP A 74 2.67 -33.68 -9.80
C ASP A 74 2.15 -32.98 -8.55
N ARG A 75 2.42 -33.54 -7.36
CA ARG A 75 2.05 -32.93 -6.07
C ARG A 75 2.69 -31.55 -5.90
N THR A 76 3.96 -31.42 -6.23
CA THR A 76 4.73 -30.18 -6.11
C THR A 76 4.26 -29.15 -7.15
N ARG A 77 3.89 -29.62 -8.35
CA ARG A 77 3.25 -28.79 -9.38
C ARG A 77 1.88 -28.27 -8.94
N MET A 78 1.06 -29.11 -8.30
CA MET A 78 -0.23 -28.69 -7.72
C MET A 78 -0.03 -27.68 -6.59
N LEU A 79 0.97 -27.89 -5.72
CA LEU A 79 1.29 -26.96 -4.63
C LEU A 79 1.62 -25.55 -5.15
N ARG A 80 2.52 -25.45 -6.14
CA ARG A 80 2.87 -24.15 -6.77
C ARG A 80 1.66 -23.45 -7.38
N ARG A 81 0.79 -24.21 -8.08
CA ARG A 81 -0.45 -23.67 -8.65
C ARG A 81 -1.42 -23.18 -7.57
N ASN A 82 -1.57 -23.93 -6.47
CA ASN A 82 -2.47 -23.56 -5.39
C ASN A 82 -1.99 -22.32 -4.64
N ILE A 83 -0.68 -22.19 -4.38
CA ILE A 83 -0.09 -20.98 -3.78
C ILE A 83 -0.43 -19.74 -4.63
N ILE A 84 -0.16 -19.80 -5.94
CA ILE A 84 -0.43 -18.67 -6.83
C ILE A 84 -1.94 -18.36 -6.89
N ARG A 85 -2.80 -19.39 -6.96
CA ARG A 85 -4.26 -19.22 -6.94
C ARG A 85 -4.74 -18.51 -5.67
N TYR A 86 -4.23 -18.88 -4.50
CA TYR A 86 -4.60 -18.22 -3.25
C TYR A 86 -4.12 -16.76 -3.19
N CYS A 87 -2.94 -16.45 -3.74
CA CYS A 87 -2.47 -15.07 -3.84
C CYS A 87 -3.34 -14.22 -4.79
N VAL A 88 -3.77 -14.78 -5.92
CA VAL A 88 -4.69 -14.10 -6.85
C VAL A 88 -6.07 -13.92 -6.23
N LEU A 89 -6.55 -14.92 -5.49
CA LEU A 89 -7.81 -14.85 -4.76
C LEU A 89 -7.80 -13.73 -3.70
N SER A 90 -6.74 -13.64 -2.89
CA SER A 90 -6.64 -12.59 -1.88
C SER A 90 -6.63 -11.20 -2.52
N GLN A 91 -5.90 -11.02 -3.62
CA GLN A 91 -5.90 -9.79 -4.39
C GLN A 91 -7.30 -9.46 -4.96
N ALA A 92 -8.01 -10.45 -5.51
CA ALA A 92 -9.36 -10.26 -6.05
C ALA A 92 -10.36 -9.85 -4.97
N LEU A 93 -10.28 -10.43 -3.77
CA LEU A 93 -11.12 -10.07 -2.63
C LEU A 93 -10.86 -8.62 -2.17
N VAL A 94 -9.59 -8.23 -2.03
CA VAL A 94 -9.22 -6.85 -1.67
C VAL A 94 -9.73 -5.86 -2.73
N PHE A 95 -9.57 -6.16 -4.02
CA PHE A 95 -10.10 -5.28 -5.07
C PHE A 95 -11.61 -5.21 -5.11
N ARG A 96 -12.31 -6.29 -4.72
CA ARG A 96 -13.77 -6.28 -4.56
C ARG A 96 -14.23 -5.36 -3.42
N ASP A 97 -13.39 -5.12 -2.42
CA ASP A 97 -13.71 -4.23 -1.30
C ASP A 97 -13.39 -2.76 -1.57
N ILE A 98 -12.33 -2.49 -2.33
CA ILE A 98 -11.90 -1.11 -2.65
C ILE A 98 -12.61 -0.59 -3.91
N SER A 99 -12.81 -1.43 -4.93
CA SER A 99 -13.32 -1.00 -6.24
C SER A 99 -14.77 -1.40 -6.46
N MET A 100 -15.64 -0.40 -6.56
CA MET A 100 -17.06 -0.58 -6.91
C MET A 100 -17.25 -1.28 -8.27
N ARG A 101 -16.32 -1.11 -9.22
CA ARG A 101 -16.39 -1.82 -10.52
C ARG A 101 -16.20 -3.32 -10.35
N VAL A 102 -15.24 -3.73 -9.53
CA VAL A 102 -14.95 -5.14 -9.25
C VAL A 102 -16.07 -5.76 -8.42
N ARG A 103 -16.60 -5.03 -7.43
CA ARG A 103 -17.78 -5.46 -6.66
C ARG A 103 -19.02 -5.70 -7.53
N LYS A 104 -19.26 -4.84 -8.52
CA LYS A 104 -20.36 -5.05 -9.49
C LYS A 104 -20.14 -6.25 -10.40
N ARG A 105 -18.88 -6.55 -10.76
CA ARG A 105 -18.52 -7.71 -11.60
C ARG A 105 -18.59 -9.03 -10.83
N PHE A 106 -18.24 -9.02 -9.54
CA PHE A 106 -18.24 -10.19 -8.67
C PHE A 106 -19.00 -9.89 -7.36
N PRO A 107 -20.34 -9.85 -7.40
CA PRO A 107 -21.15 -9.43 -6.24
C PRO A 107 -21.13 -10.47 -5.10
N THR A 108 -21.12 -11.77 -5.44
CA THR A 108 -21.15 -12.87 -4.47
C THR A 108 -19.86 -13.68 -4.50
N ILE A 109 -19.61 -14.49 -3.46
CA ILE A 109 -18.48 -15.44 -3.46
C ILE A 109 -18.71 -16.54 -4.51
N GLU A 110 -19.96 -16.93 -4.76
CA GLU A 110 -20.30 -17.88 -5.82
C GLU A 110 -19.90 -17.38 -7.21
N ALA A 111 -20.00 -16.07 -7.47
CA ALA A 111 -19.51 -15.49 -8.72
C ALA A 111 -17.99 -15.63 -8.89
N LEU A 112 -17.22 -15.66 -7.78
CA LEU A 112 -15.77 -15.92 -7.81
C LEU A 112 -15.46 -17.40 -8.03
N VAL A 113 -16.29 -18.30 -7.47
CA VAL A 113 -16.20 -19.74 -7.72
C VAL A 113 -16.52 -20.04 -9.19
N ALA A 114 -17.61 -19.49 -9.73
CA ALA A 114 -18.01 -19.64 -11.12
C ALA A 114 -16.98 -19.08 -12.11
N ALA A 115 -16.25 -18.02 -11.73
CA ALA A 115 -15.15 -17.47 -12.51
C ALA A 115 -13.86 -18.33 -12.48
N GLY A 116 -13.86 -19.43 -11.72
CA GLY A 116 -12.71 -20.32 -11.58
C GLY A 116 -11.56 -19.73 -10.75
N ILE A 117 -11.82 -18.68 -9.97
CA ILE A 117 -10.84 -18.06 -9.07
C ILE A 117 -10.74 -18.88 -7.77
N ILE A 118 -11.84 -19.53 -7.37
CA ILE A 118 -11.92 -20.44 -6.23
C ILE A 118 -12.32 -21.82 -6.77
N PHE A 119 -11.46 -22.82 -6.58
CA PHE A 119 -11.82 -24.22 -6.76
C PHE A 119 -11.64 -24.93 -5.41
N PHE A 120 -12.69 -25.59 -4.93
CA PHE A 120 -12.64 -26.56 -3.85
C PHE A 120 -12.20 -27.92 -4.38
#